data_AF-A0AA85JMP3-F1
#
_entry.id   AF-A0AA85JMP3-F1
#
_cell.length_a   1.000
_cell.length_b   1.000
_cell.length_c   1.000
_cell.angle_alpha   90.00
_cell.angle_beta   90.00
_cell.angle_gamma   90.00
#
_symmetry.space_group_name_H-M   'P 1'
#
loop_
_entity.id
_entity.type
_entity.pdbx_description
1 polymer ?
#
loop_
_entity_poly.entity_id
_entity_poly.type
_entity_poly.pdbx_seq_one_letter_code
_entity_poly.pdbx_strand_id
1 'polypeptide(L)'
;MSGTCLTEQLQALHIFLSASSSHNYLLEFLEHGGVLCLQELCISSSGKEVDKLWALKVLSCVASAGTHYKETICECYGIRAVAECMAKSKSEETQEAARDLLEILAEGNPRFSDQVYKGLIGVLPCNSPKAQQLALQSIRVLQGERTTANRALIDRIIYLLESLHLEVQSAVIELIRVLMHFDITDDILLALITLLKPQREIQLGKLFTEAASDDGEFISHHSDSDDSDSSSSPSITGSTSELKSSNTGKTSIKKGKPSESKTSDTRSYHTYDSSTKRFSASANGKKKKNKKKTNKSSDSELDYHPLPVFVQQAAAAKCLHILAQDSPTVAIKIIKMGAVSSLLYAMGNLEFPDSQRQASLALEYLCQTYPLVDQVVYEAMGPVLHTEFTKNPDSHYLQMTPLQADVLVSNKVTYTGEGIGV
;
A
#
# COMPACT_ATOMS: atom_id res chain seq x y z
N MET A 1 -3.67 35.26 12.53
CA MET A 1 -2.69 36.38 12.65
C MET A 1 -1.88 36.53 11.36
N SER A 2 -1.97 37.68 10.68
CA SER A 2 -1.03 38.06 9.62
C SER A 2 -0.51 39.45 9.95
N GLY A 3 0.78 39.55 10.29
CA GLY A 3 1.40 40.78 10.76
C GLY A 3 2.88 40.82 10.45
N THR A 4 3.47 42.01 10.51
CA THR A 4 4.92 42.20 10.43
C THR A 4 5.60 41.57 11.65
N CYS A 5 6.68 40.82 11.43
CA CYS A 5 7.51 40.21 12.47
C CYS A 5 6.82 39.12 13.33
N LEU A 6 5.88 38.37 12.76
CA LEU A 6 5.19 37.27 13.48
C LEU A 6 6.17 36.21 14.01
N THR A 7 7.19 35.86 13.23
CA THR A 7 8.22 34.89 13.66
C THR A 7 8.91 35.34 14.94
N GLU A 8 9.34 36.60 14.98
CA GLU A 8 10.03 37.20 16.12
C GLU A 8 9.11 37.31 17.34
N GLN A 9 7.82 37.58 17.13
CA GLN A 9 6.81 37.58 18.20
C GLN A 9 6.65 36.19 18.83
N LEU A 10 6.57 35.14 18.00
CA LEU A 10 6.43 33.76 18.50
C LEU A 10 7.72 33.29 19.20
N GLN A 11 8.89 33.70 18.72
CA GLN A 11 10.17 33.45 19.39
C GLN A 11 10.23 34.12 20.76
N ALA A 12 9.88 35.41 20.83
CA ALA A 12 9.84 36.14 22.09
C ALA A 12 8.84 35.51 23.07
N LEU A 13 7.67 35.10 22.58
CA LEU A 13 6.65 34.40 23.37
C LEU A 13 7.18 33.06 23.90
N HIS A 14 7.84 32.26 23.05
CA HIS A 14 8.44 31.00 23.47
C HIS A 14 9.48 31.21 24.57
N ILE A 15 10.39 32.17 24.40
CA ILE A 15 11.41 32.50 25.42
C ILE A 15 10.74 32.95 26.72
N PHE A 16 9.73 33.82 26.64
CA PHE A 16 9.02 34.32 27.81
C PHE A 16 8.34 33.20 28.61
N LEU A 17 7.56 32.34 27.92
CA LEU A 17 6.82 31.25 28.57
C LEU A 17 7.74 30.12 29.08
N SER A 18 8.85 29.85 28.39
CA SER A 18 9.82 28.84 28.83
C SER A 18 10.67 29.30 30.02
N ALA A 19 10.96 30.60 30.12
CA ALA A 19 11.70 31.17 31.25
C ALA A 19 10.79 31.46 32.45
N SER A 20 9.48 31.60 32.26
CA SER A 20 8.55 31.87 33.34
C SER A 20 8.37 30.64 34.23
N SER A 21 8.90 30.69 35.44
CA SER A 21 8.61 29.69 36.50
C SER A 21 7.22 29.86 37.11
N SER A 22 6.54 30.97 36.79
CA SER A 22 5.21 31.30 37.31
C SER A 22 4.11 30.73 36.41
N HIS A 23 3.25 29.90 36.99
CA HIS A 23 2.07 29.35 36.33
C HIS A 23 1.04 30.44 35.97
N ASN A 24 1.10 31.61 36.59
CA ASN A 24 0.15 32.70 36.35
C ASN A 24 0.22 33.20 34.90
N TYR A 25 1.41 33.33 34.31
CA TYR A 25 1.55 33.78 32.92
C TYR A 25 1.04 32.74 31.92
N LEU A 26 1.22 31.46 32.23
CA LEU A 26 0.66 30.38 31.42
C LEU A 26 -0.87 30.41 31.49
N LEU A 27 -1.45 30.55 32.68
CA LEU A 27 -2.90 30.71 32.88
C LEU A 27 -3.45 31.91 32.13
N GLU A 28 -2.85 33.08 32.27
CA GLU A 28 -3.24 34.28 31.52
C GLU A 28 -3.17 34.04 30.00
N PHE A 29 -2.12 33.36 29.51
CA PHE A 29 -2.00 32.99 28.11
C PHE A 29 -3.16 32.09 27.62
N LEU A 30 -3.61 31.14 28.43
CA LEU A 30 -4.77 30.29 28.12
C LEU A 30 -6.07 31.09 28.14
N GLU A 31 -6.30 31.89 29.18
CA GLU A 31 -7.51 32.70 29.37
C GLU A 31 -7.73 33.71 28.24
N HIS A 32 -6.65 34.26 27.69
CA HIS A 32 -6.69 35.21 26.57
C HIS A 32 -6.72 34.52 25.19
N GLY A 33 -6.99 33.20 25.14
CA GLY A 33 -7.17 32.47 23.88
C GLY A 33 -5.87 32.21 23.12
N GLY A 34 -4.72 32.27 23.78
CA GLY A 34 -3.42 32.04 23.16
C GLY A 34 -3.32 30.68 22.46
N VAL A 35 -3.87 29.64 23.08
CA VAL A 35 -3.94 28.28 22.49
C VAL A 35 -4.70 28.27 21.16
N LEU A 36 -5.91 28.85 21.12
CA LEU A 36 -6.73 28.89 19.91
C LEU A 36 -6.04 29.66 18.77
N CYS A 37 -5.38 30.77 19.11
CA CYS A 37 -4.64 31.59 18.17
C CYS A 37 -3.46 30.83 17.54
N LEU A 38 -2.70 30.08 18.35
CA LEU A 38 -1.60 29.24 17.85
C LEU A 38 -2.10 28.06 17.01
N GLN A 39 -3.22 27.43 17.40
CA GLN A 39 -3.83 26.35 16.61
C GLN A 39 -4.29 26.84 15.23
N GLU A 40 -4.93 28.01 15.15
CA GLU A 40 -5.34 28.62 13.88
C GLU A 40 -4.12 28.88 12.98
N LEU A 41 -3.00 29.33 13.57
CA LEU A 41 -1.76 29.51 12.84
C LEU A 41 -1.19 28.19 12.31
N CYS A 42 -1.25 27.10 13.10
CA CYS A 42 -0.78 25.77 12.69
C CYS A 42 -1.51 25.25 11.44
N ILE A 43 -2.83 25.45 11.36
CA ILE A 43 -3.66 24.97 10.22
C ILE A 43 -3.76 25.98 9.07
N SER A 44 -3.11 27.15 9.18
CA SER A 44 -3.17 28.19 8.17
C SER A 44 -2.56 27.72 6.84
N SER A 45 -3.36 27.75 5.77
CA SER A 45 -2.95 27.34 4.43
C SER A 45 -1.93 28.28 3.78
N SER A 46 -1.95 29.56 4.14
CA SER A 46 -1.03 30.59 3.64
C SER A 46 0.04 31.01 4.65
N GLY A 47 0.10 30.38 5.83
CA GLY A 47 1.10 30.67 6.85
C GLY A 47 2.50 30.22 6.46
N LYS A 48 3.54 30.95 6.88
CA LYS A 48 4.94 30.52 6.69
C LYS A 48 5.20 29.26 7.53
N GLU A 49 5.97 28.32 7.00
CA GLU A 49 6.31 27.08 7.72
C GLU A 49 7.07 27.36 9.04
N VAL A 50 7.91 28.41 9.06
CA VAL A 50 8.63 28.85 10.26
C VAL A 50 7.67 29.36 11.34
N ASP A 51 6.59 30.06 10.96
CA ASP A 51 5.60 30.55 11.92
C ASP A 51 4.82 29.38 12.54
N LYS A 52 4.47 28.37 11.73
CA LYS A 52 3.83 27.14 12.21
C LYS A 52 4.73 26.39 13.17
N LEU A 53 6.01 26.25 12.82
CA LEU A 53 7.01 25.61 13.67
C LEU A 53 7.11 26.30 15.05
N TRP A 54 7.21 27.62 15.08
CA TRP A 54 7.27 28.34 16.35
C TRP A 54 5.95 28.27 17.13
N ALA A 55 4.80 28.26 16.45
CA ALA A 55 3.51 28.03 17.10
C ALA A 55 3.46 26.66 17.80
N LEU A 56 3.95 25.61 17.14
CA LEU A 56 4.07 24.28 17.73
C LEU A 56 5.04 24.28 18.92
N LYS A 57 6.21 24.92 18.81
CA LYS A 57 7.17 25.03 19.91
C LYS A 57 6.58 25.74 21.13
N VAL A 58 5.80 26.82 20.93
CA VAL A 58 5.10 27.49 22.03
C VAL A 58 4.04 26.58 22.65
N LEU A 59 3.24 25.88 21.83
CA LEU A 59 2.26 24.91 22.35
C LEU A 59 2.93 23.77 23.14
N SER A 60 4.09 23.27 22.68
CA SER A 60 4.88 22.27 23.42
C SER A 60 5.37 22.81 24.75
N CYS A 61 5.84 24.07 24.80
CA CYS A 61 6.22 24.72 26.06
C CYS A 61 5.04 24.76 27.05
N VAL A 62 3.84 25.12 26.57
CA VAL A 62 2.63 25.15 27.40
C VAL A 62 2.23 23.74 27.85
N ALA A 63 2.21 22.77 26.95
CA ALA A 63 1.86 21.37 27.26
C ALA A 63 2.82 20.73 28.28
N SER A 64 4.11 21.06 28.21
CA SER A 64 5.14 20.56 29.12
C SER A 64 5.04 21.12 30.54
N ALA A 65 4.26 22.18 30.77
CA ALA A 65 4.08 22.75 32.10
C ALA A 65 3.19 21.89 33.03
N GLY A 66 2.49 20.89 32.50
CA GLY A 66 1.72 19.93 33.31
C GLY A 66 0.40 19.49 32.69
N THR A 67 -0.22 18.46 33.29
CA THR A 67 -1.42 17.81 32.74
C THR A 67 -2.59 18.75 32.51
N HIS A 68 -2.85 19.71 33.41
CA HIS A 68 -3.90 20.72 33.24
C HIS A 68 -3.78 21.49 31.91
N TYR A 69 -2.56 21.85 31.52
CA TYR A 69 -2.28 22.55 30.28
C TYR A 69 -2.47 21.66 29.05
N LYS A 70 -2.00 20.40 29.14
CA LYS A 70 -2.24 19.39 28.09
C LYS A 70 -3.73 19.21 27.85
N GLU A 71 -4.50 19.03 28.91
CA GLU A 71 -5.95 18.84 28.84
C GLU A 71 -6.65 20.06 28.22
N THR A 72 -6.28 21.28 28.63
CA THR A 72 -6.85 22.50 28.03
C THR A 72 -6.57 22.59 26.53
N ILE A 73 -5.34 22.28 26.10
CA ILE A 73 -5.00 22.24 24.66
C ILE A 73 -5.88 21.21 23.92
N CYS A 74 -6.07 20.03 24.51
CA CYS A 74 -6.89 18.99 23.91
C CYS A 74 -8.38 19.34 23.84
N GLU A 75 -8.95 19.93 24.90
CA GLU A 75 -10.35 20.40 24.96
C GLU A 75 -10.63 21.49 23.91
N CYS A 76 -9.64 22.33 23.63
CA CYS A 76 -9.68 23.32 22.56
C CYS A 76 -9.48 22.72 21.15
N TYR A 77 -9.63 21.41 20.95
CA TYR A 77 -9.39 20.71 19.67
C TYR A 77 -7.92 20.75 19.18
N GLY A 78 -6.96 20.93 20.09
CA GLY A 78 -5.54 21.03 19.74
C GLY A 78 -4.99 19.80 19.03
N ILE A 79 -5.41 18.60 19.45
CA ILE A 79 -5.01 17.34 18.80
C ILE A 79 -5.32 17.37 17.29
N ARG A 80 -6.53 17.81 16.92
CA ARG A 80 -6.94 17.89 15.51
C ARG A 80 -6.10 18.92 14.76
N ALA A 81 -5.89 20.11 15.35
CA ALA A 81 -5.12 21.17 14.72
C ALA A 81 -3.66 20.76 14.48
N VAL A 82 -3.03 20.09 15.47
CA VAL A 82 -1.64 19.64 15.39
C VAL A 82 -1.51 18.48 14.39
N ALA A 83 -2.41 17.49 14.41
CA ALA A 83 -2.43 16.40 13.44
C ALA A 83 -2.66 16.90 12.00
N GLU A 84 -3.55 17.88 11.83
CA GLU A 84 -3.77 18.53 10.52
C GLU A 84 -2.55 19.32 10.06
N CYS A 85 -1.86 20.01 10.97
CA CYS A 85 -0.60 20.70 10.69
C CYS A 85 0.47 19.70 10.20
N MET A 86 0.64 18.59 10.91
CA MET A 86 1.55 17.50 10.55
C MET A 86 1.23 16.93 9.16
N ALA A 87 -0.05 16.66 8.87
CA ALA A 87 -0.47 16.08 7.59
C ALA A 87 -0.31 17.01 6.38
N LYS A 88 -0.41 18.34 6.59
CA LYS A 88 -0.42 19.34 5.50
C LYS A 88 0.87 20.13 5.36
N SER A 89 1.73 20.14 6.37
CA SER A 89 3.01 20.84 6.34
C SER A 89 3.93 20.28 5.26
N LYS A 90 4.76 21.15 4.68
CA LYS A 90 5.79 20.79 3.70
C LYS A 90 7.20 20.76 4.30
N SER A 91 7.32 21.19 5.55
CA SER A 91 8.59 21.28 6.28
C SER A 91 8.71 20.08 7.20
N GLU A 92 9.74 19.26 7.00
CA GLU A 92 9.99 18.10 7.87
C GLU A 92 10.19 18.53 9.34
N GLU A 93 10.88 19.65 9.59
CA GLU A 93 11.07 20.19 10.94
C GLU A 93 9.72 20.53 11.61
N THR A 94 8.77 21.07 10.84
CA THR A 94 7.42 21.39 11.34
C THR A 94 6.62 20.12 11.61
N GLN A 95 6.75 19.10 10.76
CA GLN A 95 6.11 17.79 10.97
C GLN A 95 6.67 17.08 12.21
N GLU A 96 7.98 17.13 12.42
CA GLU A 96 8.66 16.58 13.60
C GLU A 96 8.20 17.27 14.88
N ALA A 97 8.14 18.60 14.90
CA ALA A 97 7.63 19.37 16.04
C ALA A 97 6.14 19.09 16.33
N ALA A 98 5.33 18.87 15.29
CA ALA A 98 3.92 18.49 15.46
C ALA A 98 3.79 17.10 16.07
N ARG A 99 4.61 16.14 15.62
CA ARG A 99 4.69 14.80 16.19
C ARG A 99 5.15 14.84 17.65
N ASP A 100 6.18 15.62 17.97
CA ASP A 100 6.68 15.77 19.36
C ASP A 100 5.58 16.32 20.27
N LEU A 101 4.84 17.33 19.80
CA LEU A 101 3.71 17.88 20.56
C LEU A 101 2.60 16.86 20.77
N LEU A 102 2.26 16.04 19.77
CA LEU A 102 1.27 14.97 19.94
C LEU A 102 1.72 13.95 21.00
N GLU A 103 2.98 13.54 20.98
CA GLU A 103 3.54 12.64 22.01
C GLU A 103 3.48 13.27 23.40
N ILE A 104 3.88 14.54 23.55
CA ILE A 104 3.78 15.30 24.80
C ILE A 104 2.32 15.34 25.29
N LEU A 105 1.35 15.54 24.40
CA LEU A 105 -0.07 15.59 24.77
C LEU A 105 -0.62 14.23 25.24
N ALA A 106 -0.04 13.12 24.81
CA ALA A 106 -0.42 11.77 25.25
C ALA A 106 0.30 11.35 26.54
N GLU A 107 1.58 11.69 26.70
CA GLU A 107 2.41 11.26 27.82
C GLU A 107 1.84 11.74 29.17
N GLY A 108 1.61 10.80 30.09
CA GLY A 108 1.05 11.10 31.42
C GLY A 108 -0.37 11.69 31.38
N ASN A 109 -1.08 11.55 30.26
CA ASN A 109 -2.42 12.12 30.04
C ASN A 109 -3.42 11.04 29.56
N PRO A 110 -3.89 10.15 30.46
CA PRO A 110 -4.78 9.04 30.08
C PRO A 110 -6.12 9.51 29.52
N ARG A 111 -6.59 10.71 29.92
CA ARG A 111 -7.88 11.28 29.47
C ARG A 111 -7.92 11.53 27.97
N PHE A 112 -6.80 11.97 27.38
CA PHE A 112 -6.72 12.32 25.96
C PHE A 112 -5.80 11.43 25.13
N SER A 113 -5.04 10.52 25.75
CA SER A 113 -4.14 9.61 25.03
C SER A 113 -4.84 8.88 23.89
N ASP A 114 -6.07 8.36 24.10
CA ASP A 114 -6.85 7.70 23.03
C ASP A 114 -7.20 8.64 21.86
N GLN A 115 -7.51 9.90 22.16
CA GLN A 115 -7.81 10.88 21.14
C GLN A 115 -6.55 11.28 20.35
N VAL A 116 -5.38 11.37 21.00
CA VAL A 116 -4.09 11.59 20.32
C VAL A 116 -3.79 10.43 19.39
N TYR A 117 -3.92 9.20 19.88
CA TYR A 117 -3.70 7.98 19.12
C TYR A 117 -4.62 7.92 17.87
N LYS A 118 -5.92 8.22 18.02
CA LYS A 118 -6.85 8.36 16.89
C LYS A 118 -6.48 9.51 15.95
N GLY A 119 -5.98 10.62 16.49
CA GLY A 119 -5.48 11.76 15.72
C GLY A 119 -4.31 11.38 14.81
N LEU A 120 -3.34 10.63 15.32
CA LEU A 120 -2.20 10.11 14.55
C LEU A 120 -2.65 9.14 13.46
N ILE A 121 -3.61 8.24 13.74
CA ILE A 121 -4.22 7.38 12.70
C ILE A 121 -4.87 8.22 11.59
N GLY A 122 -5.44 9.37 11.95
CA GLY A 122 -6.00 10.34 11.00
C GLY A 122 -4.96 11.02 10.09
N VAL A 123 -3.67 10.98 10.44
CA VAL A 123 -2.56 11.51 9.61
C VAL A 123 -2.17 10.56 8.49
N LEU A 124 -2.33 9.25 8.69
CA LEU A 124 -1.91 8.21 7.73
C LEU A 124 -2.39 8.39 6.28
N PRO A 125 -3.62 8.85 5.98
CA PRO A 125 -4.06 9.07 4.60
C PRO A 125 -3.49 10.35 3.93
N CYS A 126 -2.47 11.00 4.49
CA CYS A 126 -1.82 12.15 3.85
C CYS A 126 -0.85 11.74 2.73
N ASN A 127 -0.36 12.72 1.96
CA ASN A 127 0.55 12.48 0.82
C ASN A 127 2.05 12.69 1.17
N SER A 128 2.38 12.96 2.43
CA SER A 128 3.77 13.19 2.85
C SER A 128 4.35 11.90 3.45
N PRO A 129 5.37 11.29 2.81
CA PRO A 129 5.99 10.05 3.31
C PRO A 129 6.58 10.25 4.71
N LYS A 130 7.26 11.37 4.93
CA LYS A 130 7.80 11.75 6.24
C LYS A 130 6.72 11.85 7.31
N ALA A 131 5.58 12.52 7.03
CA ALA A 131 4.48 12.59 8.00
C ALA A 131 3.85 11.22 8.27
N GLN A 132 3.67 10.38 7.25
CA GLN A 132 3.20 9.00 7.44
C GLN A 132 4.17 8.20 8.32
N GLN A 133 5.46 8.27 8.05
CA GLN A 133 6.51 7.60 8.82
C GLN A 133 6.51 8.03 10.29
N LEU A 134 6.51 9.35 10.55
CA LEU A 134 6.46 9.91 11.90
C LEU A 134 5.19 9.46 12.64
N ALA A 135 4.02 9.51 11.98
CA ALA A 135 2.77 9.08 12.58
C ALA A 135 2.78 7.59 12.94
N LEU A 136 3.29 6.72 12.05
CA LEU A 136 3.43 5.28 12.31
C LEU A 136 4.35 5.00 13.50
N GLN A 137 5.47 5.73 13.61
CA GLN A 137 6.41 5.59 14.73
C GLN A 137 5.75 5.96 16.06
N SER A 138 5.02 7.07 16.13
CA SER A 138 4.31 7.48 17.34
C SER A 138 3.14 6.55 17.68
N ILE A 139 2.39 6.08 16.68
CA ILE A 139 1.35 5.06 16.88
C ILE A 139 1.96 3.80 17.51
N ARG A 140 3.12 3.35 17.02
CA ARG A 140 3.83 2.18 17.55
C ARG A 140 4.22 2.37 19.02
N VAL A 141 4.74 3.54 19.39
CA VAL A 141 5.09 3.86 20.80
C VAL A 141 3.84 3.85 21.67
N LEU A 142 2.79 4.57 21.26
CA LEU A 142 1.54 4.68 22.03
C LEU A 142 0.73 3.38 22.07
N GLN A 143 0.96 2.45 21.13
CA GLN A 143 0.33 1.14 21.14
C GLN A 143 0.86 0.27 22.29
N GLY A 144 2.13 0.43 22.69
CA GLY A 144 2.76 -0.37 23.74
C GLY A 144 2.12 -0.21 25.13
N GLU A 145 1.47 0.92 25.38
CA GLU A 145 0.77 1.20 26.64
C GLU A 145 -0.69 0.68 26.65
N ARG A 146 -1.16 0.14 25.53
CA ARG A 146 -2.57 -0.24 25.31
C ARG A 146 -2.73 -1.75 25.36
N THR A 147 -3.96 -2.18 25.63
CA THR A 147 -4.35 -3.61 25.63
C THR A 147 -4.98 -4.04 24.32
N THR A 148 -5.66 -3.13 23.61
CA THR A 148 -6.35 -3.39 22.34
C THR A 148 -5.82 -2.49 21.25
N ALA A 149 -5.84 -2.96 20.00
CA ALA A 149 -5.49 -2.13 18.85
C ALA A 149 -6.73 -1.55 18.17
N ASN A 150 -6.60 -0.37 17.56
CA ASN A 150 -7.71 0.20 16.79
C ASN A 150 -7.81 -0.49 15.43
N ARG A 151 -8.97 -1.13 15.17
CA ARG A 151 -9.23 -1.85 13.91
C ARG A 151 -9.09 -1.00 12.65
N ALA A 152 -9.24 0.33 12.74
CA ALA A 152 -8.98 1.22 11.61
C ALA A 152 -7.54 1.12 11.09
N LEU A 153 -6.59 0.62 11.89
CA LEU A 153 -5.22 0.38 11.44
C LEU A 153 -5.13 -0.66 10.34
N ILE A 154 -6.02 -1.64 10.27
CA ILE A 154 -5.97 -2.71 9.27
C ILE A 154 -6.06 -2.09 7.86
N ASP A 155 -7.08 -1.29 7.59
CA ASP A 155 -7.26 -0.61 6.31
C ASP A 155 -6.10 0.36 5.99
N ARG A 156 -5.56 1.02 7.03
CA ARG A 156 -4.43 1.96 6.85
C ARG A 156 -3.13 1.24 6.53
N ILE A 157 -2.87 0.10 7.17
CA ILE A 157 -1.71 -0.75 6.91
C ILE A 157 -1.77 -1.25 5.47
N ILE A 158 -2.92 -1.80 5.05
CA ILE A 158 -3.11 -2.28 3.68
C ILE A 158 -2.79 -1.17 2.70
N TYR A 159 -3.41 0.00 2.86
CA TYR A 159 -3.16 1.16 2.01
C TYR A 159 -1.68 1.55 1.96
N LEU A 160 -0.99 1.65 3.10
CA LEU A 160 0.38 2.13 3.15
C LEU A 160 1.43 1.13 2.64
N LEU A 161 1.10 -0.17 2.57
CA LEU A 161 1.97 -1.17 1.94
C LEU A 161 2.13 -0.96 0.42
N GLU A 162 1.23 -0.22 -0.22
CA GLU A 162 1.36 0.16 -1.64
C GLU A 162 2.35 1.32 -1.87
N SER A 163 2.81 1.97 -0.80
CA SER A 163 3.71 3.12 -0.87
C SER A 163 5.04 2.77 -1.54
N LEU A 164 5.51 3.59 -2.47
CA LEU A 164 6.84 3.46 -3.08
C LEU A 164 7.97 3.93 -2.15
N HIS A 165 7.64 4.53 -1.00
CA HIS A 165 8.60 5.03 -0.04
C HIS A 165 8.97 3.94 0.98
N LEU A 166 10.20 3.42 0.88
CA LEU A 166 10.68 2.31 1.72
C LEU A 166 10.68 2.64 3.22
N GLU A 167 10.85 3.91 3.58
CA GLU A 167 10.75 4.40 4.96
C GLU A 167 9.32 4.27 5.53
N VAL A 168 8.29 4.44 4.70
CA VAL A 168 6.90 4.23 5.10
C VAL A 168 6.61 2.73 5.22
N GLN A 169 7.01 1.93 4.22
CA GLN A 169 6.82 0.48 4.27
C GLN A 169 7.52 -0.15 5.49
N SER A 170 8.76 0.23 5.77
CA SER A 170 9.50 -0.26 6.94
C SER A 170 8.81 0.14 8.25
N ALA A 171 8.33 1.38 8.37
CA ALA A 171 7.58 1.83 9.54
C ALA A 171 6.24 1.07 9.71
N VAL A 172 5.56 0.72 8.62
CA VAL A 172 4.36 -0.14 8.64
C VAL A 172 4.70 -1.53 9.15
N ILE A 173 5.75 -2.18 8.61
CA ILE A 173 6.17 -3.52 9.04
C ILE A 173 6.51 -3.52 10.53
N GLU A 174 7.25 -2.53 11.00
CA GLU A 174 7.57 -2.36 12.41
C GLU A 174 6.35 -2.18 13.31
N LEU A 175 5.33 -1.45 12.84
CA LEU A 175 4.05 -1.36 13.55
C LEU A 175 3.34 -2.72 13.58
N ILE A 176 3.30 -3.44 12.46
CA ILE A 176 2.68 -4.77 12.37
C ILE A 176 3.33 -5.74 13.37
N ARG A 177 4.66 -5.74 13.50
CA ARG A 177 5.39 -6.57 14.46
C ARG A 177 4.89 -6.36 15.89
N VAL A 178 4.63 -5.11 16.28
CA VAL A 178 4.02 -4.79 17.59
C VAL A 178 2.59 -5.31 17.66
N LEU A 179 1.80 -5.10 16.60
CA LEU A 179 0.38 -5.50 16.53
C LEU A 179 0.14 -7.02 16.58
N MET A 180 1.16 -7.86 16.35
CA MET A 180 1.05 -9.32 16.50
C MET A 180 0.75 -9.81 17.93
N HIS A 181 0.89 -8.93 18.93
CA HIS A 181 0.55 -9.22 20.31
C HIS A 181 -0.87 -8.78 20.69
N PHE A 182 -1.67 -8.33 19.70
CA PHE A 182 -2.98 -7.73 19.90
C PHE A 182 -4.11 -8.55 19.28
N ASP A 183 -5.34 -8.16 19.61
CA ASP A 183 -6.59 -8.81 19.22
C ASP A 183 -6.90 -8.76 17.71
N ILE A 184 -6.16 -7.96 16.94
CA ILE A 184 -6.32 -7.81 15.49
C ILE A 184 -5.34 -8.64 14.66
N THR A 185 -4.52 -9.48 15.30
CA THR A 185 -3.46 -10.26 14.66
C THR A 185 -3.98 -11.09 13.48
N ASP A 186 -5.05 -11.85 13.71
CA ASP A 186 -5.59 -12.76 12.68
C ASP A 186 -6.18 -11.96 11.50
N ASP A 187 -6.81 -10.81 11.77
CA ASP A 187 -7.34 -9.92 10.72
C ASP A 187 -6.20 -9.35 9.85
N ILE A 188 -5.07 -8.95 10.48
CA ILE A 188 -3.88 -8.46 9.76
C ILE A 188 -3.25 -9.57 8.91
N LEU A 189 -3.04 -10.77 9.48
CA LEU A 189 -2.45 -11.88 8.75
C LEU A 189 -3.31 -12.25 7.54
N LEU A 190 -4.64 -12.29 7.71
CA LEU A 190 -5.56 -12.55 6.61
C LEU A 190 -5.43 -11.48 5.52
N ALA A 191 -5.42 -10.21 5.91
CA ALA A 191 -5.22 -9.10 4.98
C ALA A 191 -3.91 -9.24 4.19
N LEU A 192 -2.79 -9.48 4.86
CA LEU A 192 -1.49 -9.68 4.20
C LEU A 192 -1.52 -10.86 3.22
N ILE A 193 -2.14 -11.98 3.59
CA ILE A 193 -2.26 -13.16 2.71
C ILE A 193 -3.16 -12.85 1.50
N THR A 194 -4.22 -12.07 1.67
CA THR A 194 -5.05 -11.64 0.53
C THR A 194 -4.32 -10.72 -0.44
N LEU A 195 -3.38 -9.90 0.04
CA LEU A 195 -2.53 -9.05 -0.81
C LEU A 195 -1.56 -9.85 -1.69
N LEU A 196 -1.26 -11.09 -1.33
CA LEU A 196 -0.45 -11.99 -2.15
C LEU A 196 -1.18 -12.47 -3.42
N LYS A 197 -2.51 -12.39 -3.48
CA LYS A 197 -3.31 -12.71 -4.67
C LYS A 197 -4.14 -11.47 -5.06
N PRO A 198 -3.54 -10.47 -5.74
CA PRO A 198 -4.25 -9.26 -6.13
C PRO A 198 -5.48 -9.58 -6.99
N GLN A 199 -6.53 -8.76 -6.89
CA GLN A 199 -7.77 -8.94 -7.68
C GLN A 199 -7.53 -8.85 -9.19
N ARG A 200 -6.43 -8.21 -9.60
CA ARG A 200 -5.94 -8.26 -10.97
C ARG A 200 -5.12 -9.52 -11.13
N GLU A 201 -5.58 -10.40 -12.02
CA GLU A 201 -4.80 -11.57 -12.43
C GLU A 201 -3.50 -11.14 -13.13
N ILE A 202 -2.42 -11.85 -12.81
CA ILE A 202 -1.12 -11.73 -13.48
C ILE A 202 -1.32 -12.07 -14.95
N GLN A 203 -0.95 -11.15 -15.85
CA GLN A 203 -1.21 -11.30 -17.28
C GLN A 203 -0.11 -12.09 -18.00
N LEU A 204 0.07 -13.36 -17.62
CA LEU A 204 1.05 -14.25 -18.28
C LEU A 204 0.78 -14.42 -19.78
N GLY A 205 -0.49 -14.41 -20.20
CA GLY A 205 -0.90 -14.59 -21.59
C GLY A 205 -0.28 -13.60 -22.60
N LYS A 206 0.01 -12.37 -22.17
CA LYS A 206 0.66 -11.37 -23.03
C LYS A 206 2.14 -11.69 -23.26
N LEU A 207 2.81 -12.23 -22.25
CA LEU A 207 4.22 -12.64 -22.33
C LEU A 207 4.39 -13.89 -23.19
N PHE A 208 3.44 -14.83 -23.15
CA PHE A 208 3.44 -15.99 -24.06
C PHE A 208 3.32 -15.57 -25.53
N THR A 209 2.51 -14.56 -25.85
CA THR A 209 2.38 -14.05 -27.22
C THR A 209 3.63 -13.29 -27.69
N GLU A 210 4.29 -12.58 -26.78
CA GLU A 210 5.50 -11.80 -27.08
C GLU A 210 6.72 -12.70 -27.30
N ALA A 211 6.86 -13.76 -26.50
CA ALA A 211 7.89 -14.80 -26.70
C ALA A 211 7.69 -15.59 -28.00
N ALA A 212 6.44 -15.87 -28.40
CA ALA A 212 6.15 -16.56 -29.65
C ALA A 212 6.39 -15.70 -30.92
N SER A 213 6.40 -14.36 -30.77
CA SER A 213 6.71 -13.45 -31.87
C SER A 213 8.22 -13.24 -32.12
N ASP A 214 9.07 -13.52 -31.13
CA ASP A 214 10.53 -13.33 -31.24
C ASP A 214 11.25 -14.54 -31.89
N ASP A 215 10.59 -15.70 -31.97
CA ASP A 215 11.09 -16.92 -32.63
C ASP A 215 10.93 -16.89 -34.18
N GLY A 216 10.57 -15.74 -34.77
CA GLY A 216 10.18 -15.60 -36.18
C GLY A 216 11.21 -15.05 -37.17
N GLU A 217 12.42 -14.65 -36.75
CA GLU A 217 13.48 -14.17 -37.68
C GLU A 217 14.68 -15.15 -37.72
N PHE A 218 14.46 -16.33 -38.30
CA PHE A 218 15.56 -17.12 -38.85
C PHE A 218 15.73 -16.84 -40.34
N ILE A 219 16.85 -16.19 -40.65
CA ILE A 219 17.34 -15.84 -41.98
C ILE A 219 17.49 -17.12 -42.82
N SER A 220 16.60 -17.33 -43.80
CA SER A 220 16.88 -18.23 -44.92
C SER A 220 17.47 -17.42 -46.08
N HIS A 221 18.79 -17.37 -46.15
CA HIS A 221 19.50 -17.00 -47.38
C HIS A 221 19.25 -18.09 -48.43
N HIS A 222 18.59 -17.76 -49.53
CA HIS A 222 18.94 -18.30 -50.84
C HIS A 222 18.48 -17.37 -51.95
N SER A 223 19.46 -16.83 -52.66
CA SER A 223 19.34 -16.03 -53.88
C SER A 223 19.26 -16.92 -55.12
N ASP A 224 18.46 -16.44 -56.07
CA ASP A 224 17.97 -17.02 -57.31
C ASP A 224 19.02 -17.58 -58.29
N SER A 225 18.58 -18.52 -59.15
CA SER A 225 18.99 -18.63 -60.56
C SER A 225 18.02 -19.51 -61.38
N ASP A 226 17.25 -18.87 -62.26
CA ASP A 226 16.85 -19.17 -63.64
C ASP A 226 16.64 -20.59 -64.23
N ASP A 227 15.50 -20.64 -64.95
CA ASP A 227 15.22 -21.15 -66.30
C ASP A 227 14.94 -22.64 -66.64
N SER A 228 13.80 -22.76 -67.34
CA SER A 228 13.47 -23.60 -68.52
C SER A 228 12.83 -25.01 -68.37
N ASP A 229 11.60 -25.03 -68.90
CA ASP A 229 10.96 -26.00 -69.80
C ASP A 229 10.35 -27.36 -69.39
N SER A 230 9.17 -27.54 -70.00
CA SER A 230 8.54 -28.78 -70.50
C SER A 230 7.59 -29.61 -69.61
N SER A 231 6.29 -29.47 -69.96
CA SER A 231 5.25 -30.50 -70.15
C SER A 231 5.22 -31.76 -69.26
N SER A 232 4.09 -31.99 -68.59
CA SER A 232 3.05 -32.98 -69.00
C SER A 232 2.05 -33.28 -67.85
N SER A 233 0.75 -33.21 -68.17
CA SER A 233 -0.34 -33.82 -67.38
C SER A 233 -0.36 -35.35 -67.64
N PRO A 234 -1.00 -36.20 -66.80
CA PRO A 234 -2.47 -36.27 -66.78
C PRO A 234 -3.12 -36.59 -65.42
N SER A 235 -4.28 -35.96 -65.20
CA SER A 235 -5.60 -36.54 -64.91
C SER A 235 -5.76 -37.71 -63.90
N ILE A 236 -6.78 -37.62 -63.04
CA ILE A 236 -7.97 -38.53 -62.93
C ILE A 236 -8.50 -38.67 -61.47
N THR A 237 -9.84 -38.62 -61.38
CA THR A 237 -10.78 -38.99 -60.29
C THR A 237 -10.84 -38.10 -59.05
N GLY A 238 -12.01 -37.69 -58.54
CA GLY A 238 -13.39 -38.01 -58.88
C GLY A 238 -14.29 -37.81 -57.65
N SER A 239 -15.34 -37.00 -57.82
CA SER A 239 -16.67 -37.08 -57.19
C SER A 239 -16.77 -36.99 -55.65
N THR A 240 -17.24 -35.88 -55.05
CA THR A 240 -18.66 -35.47 -54.87
C THR A 240 -19.68 -36.56 -54.53
N SER A 241 -20.27 -36.46 -53.33
CA SER A 241 -21.72 -36.53 -53.03
C SER A 241 -21.88 -36.58 -51.50
N GLU A 242 -22.41 -35.54 -50.85
CA GLU A 242 -23.83 -35.16 -50.74
C GLU A 242 -24.62 -35.89 -49.63
N LEU A 243 -25.15 -35.05 -48.74
CA LEU A 243 -26.54 -34.98 -48.29
C LEU A 243 -27.00 -35.63 -46.97
N LYS A 244 -27.67 -34.72 -46.24
CA LYS A 244 -28.88 -34.85 -45.39
C LYS A 244 -28.65 -35.13 -43.91
N SER A 245 -28.98 -34.16 -43.05
CA SER A 245 -30.32 -33.84 -42.49
C SER A 245 -30.69 -34.90 -41.44
N SER A 246 -31.17 -34.62 -40.23
CA SER A 246 -32.11 -33.61 -39.72
C SER A 246 -32.12 -33.83 -38.19
N ASN A 247 -32.05 -32.82 -37.33
CA ASN A 247 -33.18 -32.02 -36.82
C ASN A 247 -33.75 -32.51 -35.46
N THR A 248 -34.21 -31.51 -34.70
CA THR A 248 -35.21 -31.50 -33.62
C THR A 248 -34.79 -31.66 -32.15
N GLY A 249 -35.22 -30.68 -31.34
CA GLY A 249 -35.24 -30.75 -29.88
C GLY A 249 -35.38 -29.40 -29.15
N LYS A 250 -36.42 -28.60 -29.44
CA LYS A 250 -36.84 -27.42 -28.66
C LYS A 250 -37.47 -27.82 -27.32
N THR A 251 -37.30 -27.00 -26.28
CA THR A 251 -38.42 -26.55 -25.40
C THR A 251 -38.05 -25.29 -24.62
N SER A 252 -39.08 -24.52 -24.27
CA SER A 252 -39.04 -23.10 -23.90
C SER A 252 -39.87 -22.82 -22.62
N ILE A 253 -39.46 -21.77 -21.88
CA ILE A 253 -40.28 -20.76 -21.14
C ILE A 253 -41.02 -21.17 -19.84
N LYS A 254 -40.80 -20.40 -18.76
CA LYS A 254 -41.85 -19.56 -18.11
C LYS A 254 -41.34 -18.48 -17.14
N LYS A 255 -41.94 -17.29 -17.30
CA LYS A 255 -41.91 -16.07 -16.46
C LYS A 255 -42.89 -16.19 -15.29
N GLY A 256 -42.66 -15.40 -14.22
CA GLY A 256 -43.69 -15.02 -13.23
C GLY A 256 -43.21 -13.97 -12.21
N LYS A 257 -43.95 -12.85 -12.11
CA LYS A 257 -44.01 -11.77 -11.09
C LYS A 257 -45.47 -11.23 -11.17
N PRO A 258 -46.01 -10.33 -10.31
CA PRO A 258 -45.68 -9.86 -8.93
C PRO A 258 -46.92 -9.69 -8.00
N SER A 259 -46.76 -9.25 -6.74
CA SER A 259 -47.71 -8.45 -5.89
C SER A 259 -47.13 -8.32 -4.45
N GLU A 260 -46.79 -7.14 -3.90
CA GLU A 260 -47.54 -5.97 -3.37
C GLU A 260 -48.18 -6.12 -1.97
N SER A 261 -47.60 -5.46 -0.96
CA SER A 261 -48.21 -4.44 -0.03
C SER A 261 -47.34 -4.27 1.25
N LYS A 262 -46.67 -3.11 1.42
CA LYS A 262 -46.97 -1.94 2.32
C LYS A 262 -46.90 -2.31 3.83
N THR A 263 -46.06 -1.69 4.67
CA THR A 263 -46.11 -0.27 5.11
C THR A 263 -44.81 0.24 5.81
N SER A 264 -44.49 1.53 5.56
CA SER A 264 -43.86 2.64 6.36
C SER A 264 -43.08 2.34 7.68
N ASP A 265 -41.96 3.01 8.05
CA ASP A 265 -41.64 4.44 8.06
C ASP A 265 -40.12 4.78 8.08
N THR A 266 -39.75 5.81 7.31
CA THR A 266 -38.82 6.94 7.52
C THR A 266 -37.56 6.84 8.42
N ARG A 267 -36.34 7.03 7.85
CA ARG A 267 -35.53 8.28 7.95
C ARG A 267 -34.26 8.23 7.08
N SER A 268 -34.04 9.36 6.41
CA SER A 268 -33.05 9.65 5.36
C SER A 268 -31.64 9.93 5.89
N TYR A 269 -30.60 9.37 5.25
CA TYR A 269 -29.28 9.99 5.13
C TYR A 269 -28.68 9.72 3.74
N HIS A 270 -28.22 10.80 3.12
CA HIS A 270 -27.71 10.88 1.76
C HIS A 270 -26.39 10.14 1.56
N THR A 271 -26.34 9.37 0.48
CA THR A 271 -25.18 8.71 -0.12
C THR A 271 -24.33 9.73 -0.86
N TYR A 272 -23.01 9.74 -0.60
CA TYR A 272 -22.03 10.48 -1.42
C TYR A 272 -21.46 9.55 -2.49
N ASP A 273 -21.67 9.97 -3.74
CA ASP A 273 -21.14 9.42 -4.98
C ASP A 273 -19.81 10.14 -5.31
N SER A 274 -18.70 9.38 -5.33
CA SER A 274 -17.35 9.89 -5.59
C SER A 274 -17.01 9.79 -7.07
N SER A 275 -17.66 10.62 -7.89
CA SER A 275 -17.29 10.86 -9.28
C SER A 275 -16.26 12.00 -9.34
N THR A 276 -14.96 11.69 -9.36
CA THR A 276 -13.89 12.72 -9.41
C THR A 276 -13.73 13.29 -10.82
N LYS A 277 -14.43 14.39 -11.08
CA LYS A 277 -14.18 15.30 -12.21
C LYS A 277 -12.83 16.01 -12.03
N ARG A 278 -11.95 15.85 -13.02
CA ARG A 278 -10.73 16.64 -13.20
C ARG A 278 -11.08 18.13 -13.35
N PHE A 279 -10.61 18.96 -12.42
CA PHE A 279 -10.64 20.41 -12.57
C PHE A 279 -9.40 20.87 -13.36
N SER A 280 -9.66 21.42 -14.55
CA SER A 280 -8.71 22.17 -15.37
C SER A 280 -8.58 23.60 -14.84
N ALA A 281 -7.39 23.99 -14.39
CA ALA A 281 -7.07 25.38 -14.11
C ALA A 281 -6.49 26.04 -15.38
N SER A 282 -7.25 26.99 -15.92
CA SER A 282 -6.85 27.91 -16.98
C SER A 282 -6.08 29.08 -16.36
N ALA A 283 -4.85 29.34 -16.82
CA ALA A 283 -4.16 30.60 -16.61
C ALA A 283 -3.50 31.04 -17.91
N ASN A 284 -3.99 32.15 -18.44
CA ASN A 284 -3.60 32.77 -19.68
C ASN A 284 -2.41 33.71 -19.42
N GLY A 285 -1.31 33.55 -20.16
CA GLY A 285 -0.11 34.39 -20.03
C GLY A 285 0.78 34.27 -21.26
N LYS A 286 0.49 35.06 -22.29
CA LYS A 286 1.25 35.12 -23.55
C LYS A 286 2.66 35.67 -23.32
N LYS A 287 3.70 34.96 -23.77
CA LYS A 287 4.93 35.54 -24.36
C LYS A 287 5.55 34.57 -25.39
N LYS A 288 5.46 34.96 -26.66
CA LYS A 288 6.19 34.39 -27.81
C LYS A 288 7.68 34.76 -27.69
N LYS A 289 8.60 33.81 -27.92
CA LYS A 289 9.68 33.93 -28.91
C LYS A 289 10.52 32.64 -29.06
N ASN A 290 10.72 32.31 -30.33
CA ASN A 290 11.88 31.67 -30.97
C ASN A 290 12.22 30.18 -30.77
N LYS A 291 11.64 29.42 -31.71
CA LYS A 291 12.16 28.27 -32.45
C LYS A 291 13.71 28.24 -32.56
N LYS A 292 14.35 27.21 -32.01
CA LYS A 292 15.60 26.65 -32.53
C LYS A 292 15.51 25.12 -32.46
N LYS A 293 15.37 24.52 -33.65
CA LYS A 293 15.47 23.06 -33.88
C LYS A 293 16.91 22.65 -33.60
N THR A 294 17.10 21.69 -32.71
CA THR A 294 18.23 20.78 -32.71
C THR A 294 17.68 19.39 -32.42
N ASN A 295 17.57 18.57 -33.46
CA ASN A 295 17.30 17.14 -33.36
C ASN A 295 18.46 16.48 -32.60
N LYS A 296 18.15 15.75 -31.54
CA LYS A 296 18.97 14.61 -31.12
C LYS A 296 18.10 13.59 -30.38
N SER A 297 17.93 12.45 -31.04
CA SER A 297 17.63 11.10 -30.54
C SER A 297 16.62 10.94 -29.39
N SER A 298 15.47 10.42 -29.76
CA SER A 298 14.50 9.70 -28.94
C SER A 298 15.11 8.45 -28.29
N ASP A 299 15.41 8.52 -27.00
CA ASP A 299 15.30 7.36 -26.11
C ASP A 299 13.95 7.50 -25.41
N SER A 300 12.97 6.74 -25.87
CA SER A 300 11.74 6.51 -25.13
C SER A 300 12.04 5.49 -24.04
N GLU A 301 12.58 5.95 -22.91
CA GLU A 301 12.40 5.25 -21.64
C GLU A 301 10.88 5.17 -21.40
N LEU A 302 10.29 4.02 -21.69
CA LEU A 302 8.98 3.66 -21.15
C LEU A 302 9.18 3.62 -19.63
N ASP A 303 8.73 4.69 -18.96
CA ASP A 303 8.72 4.84 -17.52
C ASP A 303 7.84 3.71 -16.94
N TYR A 304 8.44 2.54 -16.69
CA TYR A 304 7.75 1.35 -16.21
C TYR A 304 7.53 1.53 -14.71
N HIS A 305 6.55 2.36 -14.35
CA HIS A 305 6.15 2.50 -12.97
C HIS A 305 5.50 1.21 -12.50
N PRO A 306 6.02 0.56 -11.44
CA PRO A 306 5.44 -0.67 -10.93
C PRO A 306 4.01 -0.41 -10.47
N LEU A 307 3.11 -1.33 -10.79
CA LEU A 307 1.72 -1.21 -10.41
C LEU A 307 1.62 -1.28 -8.87
N PRO A 308 0.86 -0.37 -8.22
CA PRO A 308 0.76 -0.33 -6.75
C PRO A 308 0.39 -1.68 -6.12
N VAL A 309 -0.47 -2.45 -6.79
CA VAL A 309 -0.89 -3.80 -6.35
C VAL A 309 0.26 -4.80 -6.27
N PHE A 310 1.29 -4.69 -7.12
CA PHE A 310 2.45 -5.58 -7.10
C PHE A 310 3.52 -5.12 -6.12
N VAL A 311 3.64 -3.81 -5.90
CA VAL A 311 4.44 -3.26 -4.80
C VAL A 311 3.87 -3.75 -3.46
N GLN A 312 2.55 -3.67 -3.32
CA GLN A 312 1.83 -4.13 -2.15
C GLN A 312 1.95 -5.65 -1.94
N GLN A 313 1.90 -6.45 -3.01
CA GLN A 313 2.16 -7.90 -2.98
C GLN A 313 3.58 -8.20 -2.45
N ALA A 314 4.60 -7.51 -2.94
CA ALA A 314 5.98 -7.70 -2.49
C ALA A 314 6.15 -7.30 -1.01
N ALA A 315 5.60 -6.15 -0.62
CA ALA A 315 5.65 -5.67 0.75
C ALA A 315 4.92 -6.63 1.72
N ALA A 316 3.78 -7.21 1.31
CA ALA A 316 3.07 -8.21 2.08
C ALA A 316 3.87 -9.51 2.24
N ALA A 317 4.50 -10.01 1.17
CA ALA A 317 5.37 -11.18 1.22
C ALA A 317 6.56 -10.97 2.17
N LYS A 318 7.22 -9.81 2.06
CA LYS A 318 8.32 -9.42 2.94
C LYS A 318 7.87 -9.33 4.41
N CYS A 319 6.69 -8.75 4.65
CA CYS A 319 6.13 -8.66 5.99
C CYS A 319 5.88 -10.05 6.58
N LEU A 320 5.21 -10.94 5.84
CA LEU A 320 4.95 -12.32 6.27
C LEU A 320 6.23 -13.09 6.57
N HIS A 321 7.28 -12.90 5.76
CA HIS A 321 8.60 -13.50 6.01
C HIS A 321 9.18 -13.06 7.37
N ILE A 322 9.24 -11.75 7.62
CA ILE A 322 9.75 -11.20 8.89
C ILE A 322 8.93 -11.69 10.08
N LEU A 323 7.60 -11.70 9.96
CA LEU A 323 6.71 -12.18 11.02
C LEU A 323 6.88 -13.67 11.31
N ALA A 324 7.11 -14.49 10.28
CA ALA A 324 7.37 -15.91 10.44
C ALA A 324 8.71 -16.16 11.15
N GLN A 325 9.73 -15.35 10.86
CA GLN A 325 11.03 -15.41 11.52
C GLN A 325 10.97 -14.97 13.00
N ASP A 326 10.18 -13.95 13.30
CA ASP A 326 10.05 -13.39 14.65
C ASP A 326 9.34 -14.35 15.63
N SER A 327 8.39 -15.17 15.14
CA SER A 327 7.58 -16.03 16.01
C SER A 327 7.11 -17.31 15.31
N PRO A 328 7.47 -18.50 15.84
CA PRO A 328 7.01 -19.77 15.28
C PRO A 328 5.48 -19.93 15.39
N THR A 329 4.88 -19.36 16.43
CA THR A 329 3.41 -19.39 16.59
C THR A 329 2.71 -18.59 15.49
N VAL A 330 3.29 -17.45 15.09
CA VAL A 330 2.79 -16.63 13.98
C VAL A 330 3.06 -17.33 12.65
N ALA A 331 4.24 -17.94 12.46
CA ALA A 331 4.55 -18.73 11.27
C ALA A 331 3.54 -19.87 11.05
N ILE A 332 3.19 -20.61 12.11
CA ILE A 332 2.17 -21.67 12.03
C ILE A 332 0.80 -21.08 11.66
N LYS A 333 0.41 -19.93 12.23
CA LYS A 333 -0.83 -19.24 11.84
C LYS A 333 -0.82 -18.85 10.36
N ILE A 334 0.26 -18.26 9.88
CA ILE A 334 0.45 -17.89 8.47
C ILE A 334 0.24 -19.11 7.56
N ILE A 335 0.83 -20.25 7.90
CA ILE A 335 0.63 -21.51 7.14
C ILE A 335 -0.81 -21.98 7.22
N LYS A 336 -1.41 -22.01 8.41
CA LYS A 336 -2.81 -22.44 8.62
C LYS A 336 -3.82 -21.60 7.85
N MET A 337 -3.50 -20.33 7.60
CA MET A 337 -4.31 -19.40 6.83
C MET A 337 -4.10 -19.52 5.31
N GLY A 338 -3.35 -20.53 4.85
CA GLY A 338 -3.20 -20.84 3.42
C GLY A 338 -2.14 -19.99 2.71
N ALA A 339 -1.19 -19.39 3.44
CA ALA A 339 -0.17 -18.54 2.85
C ALA A 339 0.70 -19.25 1.80
N VAL A 340 0.92 -20.56 1.91
CA VAL A 340 1.76 -21.34 0.97
C VAL A 340 1.27 -21.19 -0.47
N SER A 341 -0.04 -21.35 -0.73
CA SER A 341 -0.62 -21.19 -2.07
C SER A 341 -0.49 -19.76 -2.59
N SER A 342 -0.65 -18.77 -1.72
CA SER A 342 -0.57 -17.36 -2.08
C SER A 342 0.87 -16.88 -2.30
N LEU A 343 1.84 -17.42 -1.56
CA LEU A 343 3.27 -17.19 -1.80
C LEU A 343 3.72 -17.82 -3.12
N LEU A 344 3.29 -19.05 -3.43
CA LEU A 344 3.52 -19.65 -4.74
C LEU A 344 2.96 -18.77 -5.87
N TYR A 345 1.74 -18.26 -5.72
CA TYR A 345 1.13 -17.34 -6.69
C TYR A 345 1.98 -16.08 -6.89
N ALA A 346 2.40 -15.42 -5.81
CA ALA A 346 3.22 -14.20 -5.88
C ALA A 346 4.62 -14.47 -6.47
N MET A 347 5.18 -15.66 -6.25
CA MET A 347 6.45 -16.09 -6.82
C MET A 347 6.39 -16.29 -8.34
N GLY A 348 5.21 -16.57 -8.90
CA GLY A 348 4.98 -16.63 -10.35
C GLY A 348 4.71 -15.27 -11.01
N ASN A 349 4.82 -14.14 -10.29
CA ASN A 349 4.52 -12.82 -10.83
C ASN A 349 5.64 -12.26 -11.73
N LEU A 350 5.62 -12.63 -13.01
CA LEU A 350 6.56 -12.10 -14.02
C LEU A 350 6.44 -10.58 -14.27
N GLU A 351 5.33 -9.94 -13.91
CA GLU A 351 5.15 -8.49 -14.08
C GLU A 351 5.94 -7.67 -13.04
N PHE A 352 6.38 -8.28 -11.93
CA PHE A 352 7.14 -7.58 -10.90
C PHE A 352 8.19 -8.46 -10.17
N PRO A 353 9.48 -8.33 -10.51
CA PRO A 353 10.55 -9.17 -9.97
C PRO A 353 10.70 -9.13 -8.43
N ASP A 354 10.46 -7.98 -7.80
CA ASP A 354 10.59 -7.89 -6.33
C ASP A 354 9.49 -8.70 -5.62
N SER A 355 8.27 -8.80 -6.18
CA SER A 355 7.24 -9.72 -5.66
C SER A 355 7.72 -11.16 -5.69
N GLN A 356 8.36 -11.59 -6.79
CA GLN A 356 8.89 -12.95 -6.91
C GLN A 356 9.97 -13.21 -5.86
N ARG A 357 10.92 -12.27 -5.72
CA ARG A 357 12.00 -12.36 -4.75
C ARG A 357 11.49 -12.43 -3.31
N GLN A 358 10.62 -11.52 -2.89
CA GLN A 358 10.11 -11.50 -1.52
C GLN A 358 9.27 -12.74 -1.21
N ALA A 359 8.43 -13.20 -2.16
CA ALA A 359 7.64 -14.41 -2.00
C ALA A 359 8.50 -15.67 -1.92
N SER A 360 9.56 -15.75 -2.72
CA SER A 360 10.53 -16.85 -2.69
C SER A 360 11.24 -16.93 -1.35
N LEU A 361 11.77 -15.81 -0.84
CA LEU A 361 12.42 -15.78 0.48
C LEU A 361 11.47 -16.16 1.62
N ALA A 362 10.22 -15.68 1.55
CA ALA A 362 9.18 -16.07 2.49
C ALA A 362 8.93 -17.58 2.47
N LEU A 363 8.79 -18.17 1.27
CA LEU A 363 8.50 -19.58 1.10
C LEU A 363 9.68 -20.47 1.48
N GLU A 364 10.91 -20.06 1.14
CA GLU A 364 12.14 -20.80 1.44
C GLU A 364 12.32 -20.96 2.95
N TYR A 365 12.12 -19.87 3.71
CA TYR A 365 12.13 -19.94 5.16
C TYR A 365 11.11 -20.95 5.71
N LEU A 366 9.88 -20.97 5.16
CA LEU A 366 8.84 -21.90 5.59
C LEU A 366 9.19 -23.36 5.23
N CYS A 367 9.75 -23.62 4.05
CA CYS A 367 10.20 -24.94 3.64
C CYS A 367 11.34 -25.46 4.53
N GLN A 368 12.33 -24.62 4.82
CA GLN A 368 13.46 -24.98 5.69
C GLN A 368 13.01 -25.27 7.12
N THR A 369 12.01 -24.53 7.60
CA THR A 369 11.53 -24.65 8.99
C THR A 369 10.52 -25.79 9.15
N TYR A 370 9.68 -26.05 8.14
CA TYR A 370 8.58 -27.00 8.20
C TYR A 370 8.66 -28.01 7.05
N PRO A 371 9.19 -29.22 7.27
CA PRO A 371 9.39 -30.22 6.21
C PRO A 371 8.12 -30.61 5.44
N LEU A 372 6.95 -30.59 6.09
CA LEU A 372 5.67 -30.83 5.42
C LEU A 372 5.31 -29.71 4.43
N VAL A 373 5.69 -28.46 4.71
CA VAL A 373 5.54 -27.36 3.76
C VAL A 373 6.46 -27.59 2.56
N ASP A 374 7.71 -28.00 2.79
CA ASP A 374 8.65 -28.31 1.71
C ASP A 374 8.13 -29.40 0.77
N GLN A 375 7.56 -30.48 1.32
CA GLN A 375 6.94 -31.53 0.51
C GLN A 375 5.77 -30.99 -0.34
N VAL A 376 4.88 -30.18 0.24
CA VAL A 376 3.75 -29.57 -0.48
C VAL A 376 4.25 -28.66 -1.61
N VAL A 377 5.32 -27.90 -1.36
CA VAL A 377 5.92 -27.01 -2.34
C VAL A 377 6.62 -27.81 -3.46
N TYR A 378 7.34 -28.87 -3.11
CA TYR A 378 7.95 -29.80 -4.07
C TYR A 378 6.92 -30.41 -5.02
N GLU A 379 5.80 -30.89 -4.48
CA GLU A 379 4.70 -31.47 -5.26
C GLU A 379 4.04 -30.42 -6.18
N ALA A 380 3.92 -29.17 -5.73
CA ALA A 380 3.31 -28.09 -6.50
C ALA A 380 4.19 -27.55 -7.63
N MET A 381 5.49 -27.37 -7.38
CA MET A 381 6.44 -26.80 -8.34
C MET A 381 7.01 -27.84 -9.32
N GLY A 382 7.07 -29.10 -8.88
CA GLY A 382 7.83 -30.14 -9.55
C GLY A 382 9.34 -30.10 -9.25
N PRO A 383 10.05 -31.22 -9.50
CA PRO A 383 11.41 -31.45 -9.02
C PRO A 383 12.44 -30.45 -9.57
N VAL A 384 12.31 -30.07 -10.84
CA VAL A 384 13.27 -29.19 -11.52
C VAL A 384 13.22 -27.78 -10.92
N LEU A 385 12.03 -27.19 -10.88
CA LEU A 385 11.81 -25.85 -10.35
C LEU A 385 12.10 -25.78 -8.85
N HIS A 386 11.73 -26.81 -8.08
CA HIS A 386 12.05 -26.88 -6.65
C HIS A 386 13.56 -26.94 -6.38
N THR A 387 14.31 -27.68 -7.20
CA THR A 387 15.78 -27.75 -7.07
C THR A 387 16.44 -26.39 -7.32
N GLU A 388 15.96 -25.65 -8.34
CA GLU A 388 16.45 -24.30 -8.66
C GLU A 388 16.11 -23.31 -7.54
N PHE A 389 14.86 -23.34 -7.07
CA PHE A 389 14.37 -22.55 -5.95
C PHE A 389 15.18 -22.78 -4.67
N THR A 390 15.45 -24.03 -4.31
CA THR A 390 16.19 -24.40 -3.10
C THR A 390 17.66 -23.94 -3.18
N LYS A 391 18.25 -23.94 -4.37
CA LYS A 391 19.65 -23.56 -4.57
C LYS A 391 19.84 -22.04 -4.50
N ASN A 392 18.94 -21.26 -5.10
CA ASN A 392 19.07 -19.81 -5.26
C ASN A 392 17.71 -19.10 -5.09
N PRO A 393 17.13 -19.07 -3.87
CA PRO A 393 15.80 -18.51 -3.65
C PRO A 393 15.74 -17.00 -3.97
N ASP A 394 16.83 -16.28 -3.80
CA ASP A 394 16.90 -14.83 -3.98
C ASP A 394 17.08 -14.36 -5.43
N SER A 395 17.30 -15.29 -6.38
CA SER A 395 17.74 -14.95 -7.74
C SER A 395 17.20 -15.87 -8.83
N HIS A 396 16.60 -17.02 -8.50
CA HIS A 396 16.03 -17.95 -9.50
C HIS A 396 14.95 -17.31 -10.38
N TYR A 397 14.26 -16.27 -9.88
CA TYR A 397 13.26 -15.51 -10.64
C TYR A 397 13.83 -14.88 -11.93
N LEU A 398 15.14 -14.64 -11.99
CA LEU A 398 15.82 -14.12 -13.19
C LEU A 398 15.81 -15.12 -14.36
N GLN A 399 15.61 -16.40 -14.08
CA GLN A 399 15.57 -17.49 -15.05
C GLN A 399 14.17 -18.11 -15.17
N MET A 400 13.16 -17.52 -14.51
CA MET A 400 11.80 -18.03 -14.48
C MET A 400 11.17 -17.96 -15.87
N THR A 401 10.86 -19.13 -16.43
CA THR A 401 10.14 -19.21 -17.70
C THR A 401 8.65 -18.92 -17.51
N PRO A 402 7.94 -18.42 -18.55
CA PRO A 402 6.48 -18.27 -18.51
C PRO A 402 5.72 -19.55 -18.13
N LEU A 403 6.22 -20.73 -18.53
CA LEU A 403 5.62 -22.02 -18.16
C LEU A 403 5.79 -22.34 -16.68
N GLN A 404 6.98 -22.12 -16.12
CA GLN A 404 7.22 -22.29 -14.68
C GLN A 404 6.36 -21.30 -13.88
N ALA A 405 6.30 -20.04 -14.32
CA ALA A 405 5.45 -19.04 -13.68
C ALA A 405 3.95 -19.40 -13.75
N ASP A 406 3.46 -19.96 -14.86
CA ASP A 406 2.08 -20.44 -14.98
C ASP A 406 1.78 -21.60 -14.02
N VAL A 407 2.71 -22.55 -13.85
CA VAL A 407 2.61 -23.64 -12.85
C VAL A 407 2.44 -23.07 -11.44
N LEU A 408 3.19 -22.01 -11.10
CA LEU A 408 3.12 -21.34 -9.82
C LEU A 408 1.80 -20.56 -9.63
N VAL A 409 1.37 -19.80 -10.63
CA VAL A 409 0.14 -18.99 -10.56
C VAL A 409 -1.12 -19.85 -10.56
N SER A 410 -1.12 -20.97 -11.29
CA SER A 410 -2.25 -21.91 -11.38
C SER A 410 -2.27 -22.98 -10.28
N ASN A 411 -1.40 -22.87 -9.27
CA ASN A 411 -1.29 -23.86 -8.20
C ASN A 411 -2.63 -24.12 -7.49
N LYS A 412 -2.88 -25.39 -7.15
CA LYS A 412 -4.08 -25.84 -6.42
C LYS A 412 -3.78 -26.24 -4.97
N VAL A 413 -2.72 -25.67 -4.39
CA VAL A 413 -2.32 -25.98 -3.03
C VAL A 413 -3.41 -25.52 -2.07
N THR A 414 -3.87 -26.43 -1.21
CA THR A 414 -4.89 -26.17 -0.17
C THR A 414 -4.38 -26.50 1.23
N TYR A 415 -3.05 -26.63 1.38
CA TYR A 415 -2.43 -27.00 2.64
C TYR A 415 -2.65 -25.92 3.70
N THR A 416 -3.23 -26.33 4.84
CA THR A 416 -3.55 -25.48 5.98
C THR A 416 -2.82 -25.93 7.25
N GLY A 417 -1.61 -26.49 7.10
CA GLY A 417 -0.74 -26.80 8.25
C GLY A 417 -1.12 -28.08 9.01
N GLU A 418 -1.84 -29.01 8.38
CA GLU A 418 -2.12 -30.32 8.97
C GLU A 418 -0.79 -31.05 9.28
N GLY A 419 -0.63 -31.51 10.53
CA GLY A 419 0.60 -32.20 10.96
C GLY A 419 1.73 -31.30 11.45
N ILE A 420 1.56 -29.97 11.45
CA ILE A 420 2.52 -29.05 12.07
C ILE A 420 2.23 -28.95 13.58
N GLY A 421 3.15 -29.45 14.41
CA GLY A 421 3.10 -29.31 15.87
C GLY A 421 3.37 -27.88 16.33
N VAL A 422 2.79 -27.51 17.50
CA VAL A 422 3.06 -26.24 18.19
C VAL A 422 4.34 -26.33 18.99
#